data_AF-A0A0A8GYV5-F1
#
_entry.id   AF-A0A0A8GYV5-F1
#
_cell.length_a   1.000
_cell.length_b   1.000
_cell.length_c   1.000
_cell.angle_alpha   90.00
_cell.angle_beta   90.00
_cell.angle_gamma   90.00
#
_symmetry.space_group_name_H-M   'P 1'
#
loop_
_entity.id
_entity.type
_entity.pdbx_description
1 polymer ?
#
loop_
_entity_poly.entity_id
_entity_poly.type
_entity_poly.pdbx_seq_one_letter_code
_entity_poly.pdbx_strand_id
1 'polypeptide(L)'
;MARNFFIELEKILYQKDILQKIYDFNNFYENFKANLYTFDHSHQAIINENSQVKIIHPMKIRRPKEANSTLSLAKILHSVAHIEYSAINLALDASYRFKNLPLNFYQDWLEVADEEIKHFLLLEKTLNELGFKYGDFHAHDNLEKALFLTKDNLAHRMGIVHRGLEAKGLDANPFVLEKLKTTNHPVKCLFDEIFTIILNDEIKHVYKGNFWWNFAKKENDNYIDLCKAYKEFSLLGKIYNKKARIQAGFNESELKELNNLYNKNGG
;
A
#
# COMPACT_ATOMS: atom_id res chain seq x y z
N MET A 1 12.12 31.96 -1.76
CA MET A 1 11.03 31.60 -2.69
C MET A 1 10.23 30.52 -2.00
N ALA A 2 8.90 30.67 -1.87
CA ALA A 2 8.08 29.66 -1.20
C ALA A 2 8.16 28.33 -1.98
N ARG A 3 8.29 27.22 -1.26
CA ARG A 3 8.37 25.90 -1.87
C ARG A 3 6.98 25.45 -2.29
N ASN A 4 6.85 24.88 -3.48
CA ASN A 4 5.55 24.43 -3.99
C ASN A 4 5.35 22.95 -3.66
N PHE A 5 4.26 22.65 -2.94
CA PHE A 5 3.94 21.30 -2.47
C PHE A 5 3.89 20.28 -3.61
N PHE A 6 3.11 20.57 -4.65
CA PHE A 6 2.85 19.61 -5.73
C PHE A 6 4.06 19.40 -6.64
N ILE A 7 4.83 20.46 -6.91
CA ILE A 7 6.05 20.37 -7.73
C ILE A 7 7.13 19.55 -7.04
N GLU A 8 7.33 19.72 -5.73
CA GLU A 8 8.31 18.92 -5.00
C GLU A 8 7.85 17.47 -4.84
N LEU A 9 6.57 17.25 -4.53
CA LEU A 9 6.02 15.91 -4.38
C LEU A 9 6.05 15.12 -5.69
N GLU A 10 5.86 15.76 -6.84
CA GLU A 10 6.02 15.13 -8.17
C GLU A 10 7.43 14.58 -8.39
N LYS A 11 8.46 15.38 -8.05
CA LYS A 11 9.86 14.97 -8.19
C LYS A 11 10.17 13.76 -7.32
N ILE A 12 9.67 13.78 -6.07
CA ILE A 12 9.84 12.69 -5.12
C ILE A 12 9.12 11.45 -5.62
N LEU A 13 7.85 11.58 -6.02
CA LEU A 13 7.03 10.47 -6.51
C LEU A 13 7.76 9.74 -7.65
N TYR A 14 8.24 10.45 -8.66
CA TYR A 14 8.87 9.84 -9.84
C TYR A 14 10.39 9.64 -9.74
N GLN A 15 10.99 9.87 -8.57
CA GLN A 15 12.39 9.56 -8.32
C GLN A 15 12.65 8.06 -8.51
N LYS A 16 13.63 7.72 -9.35
CA LYS A 16 13.97 6.33 -9.68
C LYS A 16 14.95 5.72 -8.68
N ASP A 17 15.86 6.52 -8.13
CA ASP A 17 16.74 6.03 -7.07
C ASP A 17 15.95 5.94 -5.74
N ILE A 18 15.85 4.73 -5.18
CA ILE A 18 15.06 4.47 -3.97
C ILE A 18 15.61 5.23 -2.77
N LEU A 19 16.93 5.27 -2.60
CA LEU A 19 17.56 5.93 -1.46
C LEU A 19 17.40 7.45 -1.58
N GLN A 20 17.55 7.99 -2.78
CA GLN A 20 17.31 9.40 -3.05
C GLN A 20 15.83 9.76 -2.84
N LYS A 21 14.88 8.91 -3.26
CA LYS A 21 13.45 9.12 -3.02
C LYS A 21 13.16 9.26 -1.52
N ILE A 22 13.67 8.32 -0.72
CA ILE A 22 13.48 8.32 0.72
C ILE A 22 14.12 9.56 1.35
N TYR A 23 15.34 9.91 0.93
CA TYR A 23 16.02 11.11 1.42
C TYR A 23 15.24 12.40 1.07
N ASP A 24 14.80 12.53 -0.18
CA ASP A 24 14.04 13.69 -0.66
C ASP A 24 12.69 13.79 0.06
N PHE A 25 12.01 12.64 0.25
CA PHE A 25 10.76 12.57 1.02
C PHE A 25 10.95 13.00 2.47
N ASN A 26 11.97 12.50 3.18
CA ASN A 26 12.19 12.86 4.58
C ASN A 26 12.41 14.37 4.74
N ASN A 27 13.22 14.97 3.86
CA ASN A 27 13.41 16.41 3.84
C ASN A 27 12.10 17.15 3.54
N PHE A 28 11.36 16.71 2.54
CA PHE A 28 10.06 17.29 2.20
C PHE A 28 9.08 17.22 3.38
N TYR A 29 8.99 16.07 4.04
CA TYR A 29 8.04 15.83 5.13
C TYR A 29 8.35 16.68 6.36
N GLU A 30 9.62 16.87 6.72
CA GLU A 30 10.00 17.82 7.78
C GLU A 30 9.63 19.26 7.43
N ASN A 31 9.89 19.69 6.19
CA ASN A 31 9.52 21.03 5.74
C ASN A 31 7.99 21.22 5.68
N PHE A 32 7.24 20.15 5.38
CA PHE A 32 5.79 20.13 5.40
C PHE A 32 5.24 20.31 6.81
N LYS A 33 5.77 19.57 7.79
CA LYS A 33 5.43 19.74 9.21
C LYS A 33 5.76 21.14 9.73
N ALA A 34 6.80 21.78 9.18
CA ALA A 34 7.16 23.16 9.48
C ALA A 34 6.33 24.23 8.72
N ASN A 35 5.28 23.83 7.98
CA ASN A 35 4.40 24.71 7.20
C ASN A 35 5.14 25.57 6.16
N LEU A 36 6.19 25.02 5.54
CA LEU A 36 7.06 25.75 4.59
C LEU A 36 6.61 25.68 3.13
N TYR A 37 5.41 25.12 2.87
CA TYR A 37 4.89 24.91 1.52
C TYR A 37 3.65 25.74 1.20
N THR A 38 3.59 26.20 -0.05
CA THR A 38 2.38 26.73 -0.67
C THR A 38 1.69 25.68 -1.54
N PHE A 39 0.36 25.70 -1.57
CA PHE A 39 -0.48 24.79 -2.35
C PHE A 39 -0.99 25.47 -3.62
N ASP A 40 -0.31 25.25 -4.74
CA ASP A 40 -0.81 25.66 -6.05
C ASP A 40 -1.67 24.56 -6.66
N HIS A 41 -2.97 24.65 -6.45
CA HIS A 41 -3.92 23.67 -6.98
C HIS A 41 -4.13 23.77 -8.50
N SER A 42 -3.51 24.74 -9.18
CA SER A 42 -3.54 24.83 -10.65
C SER A 42 -2.53 23.89 -11.33
N HIS A 43 -1.56 23.35 -10.58
CA HIS A 43 -0.59 22.37 -11.06
C HIS A 43 -1.31 21.22 -11.78
N GLN A 44 -0.80 20.73 -12.90
CA GLN A 44 -1.39 19.60 -13.62
C GLN A 44 -0.65 18.31 -13.27
N ALA A 45 -1.38 17.34 -12.71
CA ALA A 45 -0.77 16.09 -12.29
C ALA A 45 -0.50 15.20 -13.51
N ILE A 46 0.74 14.75 -13.67
CA ILE A 46 1.10 13.72 -14.65
C ILE A 46 0.85 12.33 -14.07
N ILE A 47 0.92 11.30 -14.91
CA ILE A 47 0.89 9.90 -14.48
C ILE A 47 1.89 9.11 -15.30
N ASN A 48 2.86 8.50 -14.62
CA ASN A 48 3.91 7.69 -15.24
C ASN A 48 4.01 6.35 -14.51
N GLU A 49 4.45 5.32 -15.23
CA GLU A 49 4.86 4.06 -14.61
C GLU A 49 6.02 4.29 -13.64
N ASN A 50 5.91 3.72 -12.45
CA ASN A 50 6.83 4.00 -11.36
C ASN A 50 7.34 2.76 -10.61
N SER A 51 7.23 1.60 -11.26
CA SER A 51 7.78 0.37 -10.72
C SER A 51 9.31 0.38 -10.70
N GLN A 52 9.87 -0.16 -9.60
CA GLN A 52 11.32 -0.34 -9.40
C GLN A 52 11.78 -1.77 -9.71
N VAL A 53 10.83 -2.66 -10.01
CA VAL A 53 11.07 -4.08 -10.22
C VAL A 53 10.44 -4.50 -11.54
N LYS A 54 10.97 -5.56 -12.15
CA LYS A 54 10.35 -6.10 -13.35
C LYS A 54 9.01 -6.75 -12.99
N ILE A 55 7.93 -6.15 -13.49
CA ILE A 55 6.57 -6.67 -13.33
C ILE A 55 6.31 -7.82 -14.30
N ILE A 56 5.85 -8.93 -13.76
CA ILE A 56 5.39 -10.08 -14.54
C ILE A 56 3.96 -10.46 -14.15
N HIS A 57 3.25 -11.10 -15.06
CA HIS A 57 1.88 -11.54 -14.82
C HIS A 57 1.78 -12.41 -13.55
N PRO A 58 0.79 -12.22 -12.65
CA PRO A 58 0.68 -12.96 -11.39
C PRO A 58 0.81 -14.49 -11.52
N MET A 59 0.22 -15.08 -12.56
CA MET A 59 0.31 -16.52 -12.86
C MET A 59 1.74 -17.03 -13.17
N LYS A 60 2.67 -16.13 -13.53
CA LYS A 60 4.07 -16.46 -13.82
C LYS A 60 4.96 -16.40 -12.58
N ILE A 61 4.46 -15.90 -11.45
CA ILE A 61 5.23 -15.82 -10.20
C ILE A 61 5.05 -17.12 -9.42
N ARG A 62 6.13 -17.89 -9.32
CA ARG A 62 6.20 -19.06 -8.44
C ARG A 62 6.46 -18.59 -7.02
N ARG A 63 5.39 -18.33 -6.27
CA ARG A 63 5.50 -18.05 -4.83
C ARG A 63 5.94 -19.33 -4.11
N PRO A 64 6.99 -19.30 -3.29
CA PRO A 64 7.38 -20.44 -2.47
C PRO A 64 6.17 -20.90 -1.65
N LYS A 65 5.99 -22.20 -1.42
CA LYS A 65 4.93 -22.70 -0.51
C LYS A 65 5.38 -22.72 0.95
N GLU A 66 6.69 -22.81 1.18
CA GLU A 66 7.34 -22.95 2.49
C GLU A 66 8.53 -21.98 2.60
N ALA A 67 8.97 -21.69 3.82
CA ALA A 67 10.16 -20.87 4.12
C ALA A 67 11.38 -21.73 4.50
N ASN A 68 11.57 -22.85 3.79
CA ASN A 68 12.53 -23.92 4.11
C ASN A 68 13.96 -23.68 3.61
N SER A 69 14.23 -22.59 2.91
CA SER A 69 15.57 -22.19 2.46
C SER A 69 15.73 -20.68 2.50
N THR A 70 16.97 -20.18 2.57
CA THR A 70 17.30 -18.75 2.50
C THR A 70 16.69 -18.10 1.25
N LEU A 71 16.75 -18.78 0.09
CA LEU A 71 16.17 -18.29 -1.15
C LEU A 71 14.64 -18.20 -1.10
N SER A 72 13.96 -19.23 -0.57
CA SER A 72 12.51 -19.21 -0.40
C SER A 72 12.08 -18.11 0.57
N LEU A 73 12.82 -17.94 1.66
CA LEU A 73 12.61 -16.92 2.66
C LEU A 73 12.75 -15.50 2.08
N ALA A 74 13.85 -15.25 1.35
CA ALA A 74 14.12 -13.98 0.70
C ALA A 74 13.03 -13.60 -0.33
N LYS A 75 12.52 -14.57 -1.11
CA LYS A 75 11.41 -14.32 -2.05
C LYS A 75 10.12 -13.90 -1.37
N ILE A 76 9.82 -14.45 -0.19
CA ILE A 76 8.63 -14.08 0.59
C ILE A 76 8.79 -12.66 1.11
N LEU A 77 9.91 -12.36 1.77
CA LEU A 77 10.19 -11.02 2.30
C LEU A 77 10.24 -9.95 1.20
N HIS A 78 10.86 -10.24 0.05
CA HIS A 78 10.87 -9.35 -1.10
C HIS A 78 9.47 -9.04 -1.61
N SER A 79 8.58 -10.03 -1.61
CA SER A 79 7.18 -9.80 -2.03
C SER A 79 6.46 -8.85 -1.09
N VAL A 80 6.73 -8.92 0.23
CA VAL A 80 6.17 -7.97 1.21
C VAL A 80 6.82 -6.60 1.03
N ALA A 81 8.15 -6.52 0.92
CA ALA A 81 8.87 -5.27 0.68
C ALA A 81 8.38 -4.54 -0.58
N HIS A 82 8.02 -5.29 -1.63
CA HIS A 82 7.42 -4.72 -2.82
C HIS A 82 6.04 -4.10 -2.56
N ILE A 83 5.22 -4.72 -1.73
CA ILE A 83 3.90 -4.20 -1.35
C ILE A 83 4.06 -2.90 -0.57
N GLU A 84 4.89 -2.87 0.47
CA GLU A 84 5.15 -1.65 1.25
C GLU A 84 5.74 -0.54 0.36
N TYR A 85 6.71 -0.87 -0.52
CA TYR A 85 7.27 0.12 -1.44
C TYR A 85 6.22 0.69 -2.41
N SER A 86 5.32 -0.16 -2.90
CA SER A 86 4.22 0.28 -3.74
C SER A 86 3.26 1.18 -2.95
N ALA A 87 2.99 0.88 -1.68
CA ALA A 87 2.17 1.70 -0.78
C ALA A 87 2.75 3.11 -0.57
N ILE A 88 4.08 3.26 -0.47
CA ILE A 88 4.75 4.58 -0.49
C ILE A 88 4.30 5.37 -1.73
N ASN A 89 4.39 4.78 -2.93
CA ASN A 89 4.02 5.46 -4.16
C ASN A 89 2.52 5.78 -4.23
N LEU A 90 1.66 4.88 -3.73
CA LEU A 90 0.21 5.11 -3.70
C LEU A 90 -0.15 6.29 -2.81
N ALA A 91 0.44 6.37 -1.61
CA ALA A 91 0.21 7.44 -0.66
C ALA A 91 0.74 8.79 -1.19
N LEU A 92 1.94 8.80 -1.76
CA LEU A 92 2.49 9.99 -2.43
C LEU A 92 1.61 10.41 -3.62
N ASP A 93 1.13 9.47 -4.44
CA ASP A 93 0.24 9.74 -5.56
C ASP A 93 -1.10 10.32 -5.10
N ALA A 94 -1.68 9.81 -4.01
CA ALA A 94 -2.93 10.36 -3.46
C ALA A 94 -2.76 11.83 -3.07
N SER A 95 -1.71 12.15 -2.31
CA SER A 95 -1.34 13.52 -1.92
C SER A 95 -1.02 14.44 -3.10
N TYR A 96 -0.38 13.93 -4.14
CA TYR A 96 0.02 14.71 -5.31
C TYR A 96 -1.14 14.96 -6.28
N ARG A 97 -1.94 13.93 -6.53
CA ARG A 97 -2.90 13.89 -7.64
C ARG A 97 -4.18 14.64 -7.32
N PHE A 98 -4.73 14.45 -6.12
CA PHE A 98 -6.01 15.03 -5.75
C PHE A 98 -5.83 16.40 -5.09
N LYS A 99 -6.55 17.39 -5.62
CA LYS A 99 -6.37 18.81 -5.31
C LYS A 99 -7.63 19.40 -4.70
N ASN A 100 -7.50 20.58 -4.08
CA ASN A 100 -8.59 21.30 -3.42
C ASN A 100 -9.23 20.48 -2.28
N LEU A 101 -8.42 19.68 -1.58
CA LEU A 101 -8.85 18.89 -0.43
C LEU A 101 -8.41 19.56 0.89
N PRO A 102 -9.06 19.24 2.01
CA PRO A 102 -8.62 19.73 3.33
C PRO A 102 -7.16 19.37 3.61
N LEU A 103 -6.44 20.20 4.38
CA LEU A 103 -5.04 19.96 4.72
C LEU A 103 -4.82 18.56 5.33
N ASN A 104 -5.77 18.10 6.14
CA ASN A 104 -5.73 16.78 6.77
C ASN A 104 -5.62 15.63 5.76
N PHE A 105 -6.15 15.77 4.55
CA PHE A 105 -5.99 14.76 3.50
C PHE A 105 -4.51 14.57 3.16
N TYR A 106 -3.80 15.67 2.92
CA TYR A 106 -2.38 15.64 2.61
C TYR A 106 -1.55 15.16 3.81
N GLN A 107 -1.90 15.58 5.03
CA GLN A 107 -1.25 15.10 6.25
C GLN A 107 -1.40 13.58 6.41
N ASP A 108 -2.61 13.06 6.21
CA ASP A 108 -2.90 11.64 6.35
C ASP A 108 -2.07 10.78 5.41
N TRP A 109 -2.02 11.13 4.11
CA TRP A 109 -1.28 10.32 3.14
C TRP A 109 0.23 10.51 3.21
N LEU A 110 0.72 11.67 3.68
CA LEU A 110 2.15 11.82 3.96
C LEU A 110 2.58 11.04 5.21
N GLU A 111 1.73 10.94 6.22
CA GLU A 111 1.97 10.04 7.37
C GLU A 111 2.03 8.57 6.92
N VAL A 112 1.08 8.12 6.09
CA VAL A 112 1.11 6.77 5.50
C VAL A 112 2.43 6.55 4.74
N ALA A 113 2.84 7.49 3.87
CA ALA A 113 4.09 7.35 3.13
C ALA A 113 5.33 7.23 4.04
N ASP A 114 5.36 7.96 5.16
CA ASP A 114 6.44 7.89 6.15
C ASP A 114 6.46 6.54 6.90
N GLU A 115 5.29 6.02 7.27
CA GLU A 115 5.16 4.69 7.91
C GLU A 115 5.56 3.56 6.95
N GLU A 116 5.10 3.62 5.69
CA GLU A 116 5.45 2.65 4.64
C GLU A 116 6.95 2.65 4.30
N ILE A 117 7.61 3.81 4.35
CA ILE A 117 9.07 3.89 4.22
C ILE A 117 9.75 3.12 5.35
N LYS A 118 9.27 3.24 6.60
CA LYS A 118 9.83 2.50 7.74
C LYS A 118 9.63 1.00 7.56
N HIS A 119 8.45 0.57 7.14
CA HIS A 119 8.16 -0.84 6.86
C HIS A 119 9.10 -1.41 5.79
N PHE A 120 9.21 -0.70 4.66
CA PHE A 120 10.10 -1.07 3.57
C PHE A 120 11.55 -1.20 4.04
N LEU A 121 12.06 -0.23 4.80
CA LEU A 121 13.44 -0.25 5.30
C LEU A 121 13.72 -1.39 6.27
N LEU A 122 12.76 -1.75 7.14
CA LEU A 122 12.86 -2.92 8.02
C LEU A 122 13.01 -4.21 7.20
N LEU A 123 12.15 -4.38 6.19
CA LEU A 123 12.16 -5.57 5.33
C LEU A 123 13.41 -5.62 4.45
N GLU A 124 13.84 -4.48 3.89
CA GLU A 124 15.05 -4.37 3.07
C GLU A 124 16.30 -4.70 3.90
N LYS A 125 16.38 -4.21 5.14
CA LYS A 125 17.47 -4.60 6.06
C LYS A 125 17.49 -6.12 6.27
N THR A 126 16.35 -6.74 6.54
CA THR A 126 16.27 -8.19 6.74
C THR A 126 16.59 -8.98 5.45
N LEU A 127 16.22 -8.47 4.29
CA LEU A 127 16.64 -9.06 3.00
C LEU A 127 18.16 -9.04 2.85
N ASN A 128 18.80 -7.92 3.18
CA ASN A 128 20.25 -7.79 3.10
C ASN A 128 20.96 -8.77 4.04
N GLU A 129 20.41 -9.04 5.23
CA GLU A 129 20.93 -10.09 6.14
C GLU A 129 20.83 -11.51 5.55
N LEU A 130 19.93 -11.74 4.59
CA LEU A 130 19.81 -12.99 3.84
C LEU A 130 20.71 -13.03 2.60
N GLY A 131 21.44 -11.96 2.31
CA GLY A 131 22.29 -11.82 1.12
C GLY A 131 21.54 -11.43 -0.16
N PHE A 132 20.35 -10.85 -0.03
CA PHE A 132 19.52 -10.37 -1.14
C PHE A 132 19.13 -8.92 -0.92
N LYS A 133 18.64 -8.25 -1.97
CA LYS A 133 18.10 -6.89 -1.88
C LYS A 133 16.79 -6.75 -2.65
N TYR A 134 16.03 -5.72 -2.32
CA TYR A 134 14.92 -5.30 -3.14
C TYR A 134 15.39 -5.01 -4.58
N GLY A 135 14.65 -5.53 -5.55
CA GLY A 135 15.08 -5.59 -6.96
C GLY A 135 15.56 -6.95 -7.45
N ASP A 136 16.03 -7.85 -6.57
CA ASP A 136 16.61 -9.14 -6.99
C ASP A 136 15.57 -10.13 -7.55
N PHE A 137 14.29 -9.97 -7.18
CA PHE A 137 13.20 -10.83 -7.65
C PHE A 137 12.13 -10.04 -8.43
N HIS A 138 11.41 -10.76 -9.30
CA HIS A 138 10.25 -10.21 -10.02
C HIS A 138 9.05 -10.09 -9.09
N ALA A 139 8.20 -9.09 -9.36
CA ALA A 139 6.94 -8.91 -8.66
C ALA A 139 5.75 -8.83 -9.64
N HIS A 140 4.54 -8.79 -9.10
CA HIS A 140 3.33 -8.44 -9.83
C HIS A 140 2.79 -7.13 -9.29
N ASP A 141 2.12 -6.34 -10.11
CA ASP A 141 1.57 -5.07 -9.65
C ASP A 141 0.09 -4.91 -9.98
N ASN A 142 -0.75 -5.35 -9.05
CA ASN A 142 -2.18 -5.05 -9.11
C ASN A 142 -2.48 -3.64 -8.58
N LEU A 143 -1.57 -3.04 -7.80
CA LEU A 143 -1.75 -1.74 -7.17
C LEU A 143 -1.54 -0.62 -8.21
N GLU A 144 -0.49 -0.72 -9.02
CA GLU A 144 -0.23 0.21 -10.13
C GLU A 144 -1.39 0.20 -11.13
N LYS A 145 -1.88 -0.98 -11.53
CA LYS A 145 -3.06 -1.09 -12.40
C LYS A 145 -4.27 -0.36 -11.80
N ALA A 146 -4.55 -0.57 -10.52
CA ALA A 146 -5.65 0.10 -9.83
C ALA A 146 -5.45 1.61 -9.73
N LEU A 147 -4.21 2.06 -9.50
CA LEU A 147 -3.83 3.47 -9.50
C LEU A 147 -4.17 4.12 -10.85
N PHE A 148 -3.80 3.49 -11.97
CA PHE A 148 -4.13 4.00 -13.31
C PHE A 148 -5.65 4.05 -13.57
N LEU A 149 -6.39 3.00 -13.21
CA LEU A 149 -7.84 2.91 -13.45
C LEU A 149 -8.69 3.82 -12.55
N THR A 150 -8.11 4.37 -11.49
CA THR A 150 -8.81 5.23 -10.52
C THR A 150 -8.24 6.65 -10.47
N LYS A 151 -7.29 6.99 -11.34
CA LYS A 151 -6.54 8.26 -11.30
C LYS A 151 -7.43 9.52 -11.38
N ASP A 152 -8.57 9.42 -12.04
CA ASP A 152 -9.44 10.57 -12.32
C ASP A 152 -10.60 10.72 -11.31
N ASN A 153 -10.71 9.83 -10.31
CA ASN A 153 -11.83 9.84 -9.37
C ASN A 153 -11.37 9.51 -7.95
N LEU A 154 -11.45 10.50 -7.06
CA LEU A 154 -11.04 10.39 -5.67
C LEU A 154 -11.79 9.27 -4.93
N ALA A 155 -13.11 9.19 -5.06
CA ALA A 155 -13.90 8.15 -4.39
C ALA A 155 -13.50 6.76 -4.89
N HIS A 156 -13.24 6.60 -6.19
CA HIS A 156 -12.79 5.31 -6.71
C HIS A 156 -11.38 4.97 -6.24
N ARG A 157 -10.47 5.96 -6.16
CA ARG A 157 -9.13 5.74 -5.60
C ARG A 157 -9.20 5.29 -4.16
N MET A 158 -9.90 6.05 -3.32
CA MET A 158 -10.01 5.75 -1.89
C MET A 158 -10.70 4.40 -1.67
N GLY A 159 -11.75 4.10 -2.43
CA GLY A 159 -12.50 2.84 -2.29
C GLY A 159 -11.73 1.62 -2.78
N ILE A 160 -11.16 1.65 -3.98
CA ILE A 160 -10.53 0.47 -4.58
C ILE A 160 -9.11 0.25 -4.06
N VAL A 161 -8.31 1.30 -3.95
CA VAL A 161 -6.89 1.18 -3.60
C VAL A 161 -6.73 1.17 -2.08
N HIS A 162 -6.98 2.29 -1.42
CA HIS A 162 -6.63 2.45 0.00
C HIS A 162 -7.56 1.72 0.96
N ARG A 163 -8.87 1.74 0.70
CA ARG A 163 -9.84 0.95 1.47
C ARG A 163 -9.83 -0.52 1.07
N GLY A 164 -9.66 -0.81 -0.21
CA GLY A 164 -9.88 -2.15 -0.78
C GLY A 164 -8.63 -3.02 -0.85
N LEU A 165 -7.67 -2.63 -1.70
CA LEU A 165 -6.48 -3.41 -1.99
C LEU A 165 -5.48 -3.42 -0.82
N GLU A 166 -5.27 -2.28 -0.15
CA GLU A 166 -4.40 -2.19 1.03
C GLU A 166 -4.96 -3.03 2.19
N ALA A 167 -6.29 -3.10 2.37
CA ALA A 167 -6.93 -3.98 3.37
C ALA A 167 -6.63 -5.48 3.18
N LYS A 168 -6.05 -5.89 2.05
CA LYS A 168 -5.57 -7.26 1.87
C LYS A 168 -4.28 -7.54 2.64
N GLY A 169 -3.50 -6.52 2.99
CA GLY A 169 -2.37 -6.63 3.91
C GLY A 169 -2.84 -7.17 5.27
N LEU A 170 -3.94 -6.63 5.80
CA LEU A 170 -4.58 -7.10 7.04
C LEU A 170 -4.94 -8.59 7.02
N ASP A 171 -5.34 -9.08 5.84
CA ASP A 171 -5.72 -10.48 5.62
C ASP A 171 -4.48 -11.37 5.45
N ALA A 172 -3.49 -10.91 4.68
CA ALA A 172 -2.35 -11.72 4.24
C ALA A 172 -1.23 -11.79 5.28
N ASN A 173 -0.94 -10.69 5.98
CA ASN A 173 0.21 -10.57 6.88
C ASN A 173 0.24 -11.64 7.98
N PRO A 174 -0.88 -12.01 8.63
CA PRO A 174 -0.89 -13.11 9.60
C PRO A 174 -0.40 -14.44 9.00
N PHE A 175 -0.87 -14.80 7.79
CA PHE A 175 -0.45 -16.03 7.13
C PHE A 175 1.01 -15.99 6.67
N VAL A 176 1.47 -14.82 6.22
CA VAL A 176 2.88 -14.62 5.86
C VAL A 176 3.76 -14.81 7.08
N LEU A 177 3.42 -14.20 8.22
CA LEU A 177 4.18 -14.34 9.47
C LEU A 177 4.25 -15.79 9.94
N GLU A 178 3.12 -16.50 9.98
CA GLU A 178 3.10 -17.92 10.39
C GLU A 178 3.99 -18.79 9.49
N LYS A 179 4.00 -18.49 8.19
CA LYS A 179 4.88 -19.18 7.25
C LYS A 179 6.35 -18.83 7.48
N LEU A 180 6.67 -17.56 7.72
CA LEU A 180 8.03 -17.11 8.00
C LEU A 180 8.57 -17.76 9.28
N LYS A 181 7.72 -17.99 10.30
CA LYS A 181 8.06 -18.70 11.54
C LYS A 181 8.46 -20.16 11.35
N THR A 182 8.18 -20.77 10.20
CA THR A 182 8.60 -22.17 9.92
C THR A 182 10.10 -22.29 9.62
N THR A 183 10.80 -21.19 9.36
CA THR A 183 12.23 -21.22 9.05
C THR A 183 13.09 -21.51 10.29
N ASN A 184 14.28 -22.10 10.07
CA ASN A 184 15.33 -22.25 11.07
C ASN A 184 16.42 -21.17 10.96
N HIS A 185 16.27 -20.20 10.04
CA HIS A 185 17.25 -19.13 9.85
C HIS A 185 17.28 -18.16 11.06
N PRO A 186 18.45 -17.69 11.52
CA PRO A 186 18.56 -16.81 12.68
C PRO A 186 17.72 -15.52 12.62
N VAL A 187 17.56 -14.92 11.44
CA VAL A 187 16.74 -13.71 11.23
C VAL A 187 15.25 -13.89 11.60
N LYS A 188 14.80 -15.13 11.84
CA LYS A 188 13.45 -15.43 12.32
C LYS A 188 13.06 -14.62 13.56
N CYS A 189 14.00 -14.30 14.44
CA CYS A 189 13.73 -13.52 15.64
C CYS A 189 13.19 -12.11 15.35
N LEU A 190 13.40 -11.57 14.14
CA LEU A 190 12.98 -10.22 13.75
C LEU A 190 11.51 -10.17 13.30
N PHE A 191 10.92 -11.29 12.87
CA PHE A 191 9.65 -11.27 12.15
C PHE A 191 8.45 -10.86 13.00
N ASP A 192 8.40 -11.28 14.26
CA ASP A 192 7.28 -10.92 15.15
C ASP A 192 7.22 -9.41 15.37
N GLU A 193 8.36 -8.76 15.59
CA GLU A 193 8.45 -7.32 15.76
C GLU A 193 8.05 -6.58 14.48
N ILE A 194 8.67 -6.93 13.36
CA ILE A 194 8.42 -6.27 12.06
C ILE A 194 6.95 -6.36 11.67
N PHE A 195 6.35 -7.56 11.71
CA PHE A 195 4.97 -7.74 11.29
C PHE A 195 3.96 -7.18 12.29
N THR A 196 4.34 -7.02 13.57
CA THR A 196 3.50 -6.32 14.55
C THR A 196 3.46 -4.82 14.25
N ILE A 197 4.60 -4.20 13.92
CA ILE A 197 4.67 -2.79 13.51
C ILE A 197 3.78 -2.59 12.28
N ILE A 198 4.03 -3.36 11.21
CA ILE A 198 3.28 -3.27 9.96
C ILE A 198 1.77 -3.42 10.20
N LEU A 199 1.34 -4.47 10.91
CA LEU A 199 -0.09 -4.71 11.14
C LEU A 199 -0.78 -3.57 11.92
N ASN A 200 -0.09 -2.99 12.91
CA ASN A 200 -0.67 -1.91 13.72
C ASN A 200 -0.88 -0.64 12.91
N ASP A 201 0.06 -0.31 12.01
CA ASP A 201 -0.03 0.88 11.18
C ASP A 201 -0.99 0.67 10.00
N GLU A 202 -1.00 -0.51 9.39
CA GLU A 202 -1.93 -0.90 8.32
C GLU A 202 -3.42 -0.79 8.73
N ILE A 203 -3.76 -1.08 9.98
CA ILE A 203 -5.13 -0.88 10.48
C ILE A 203 -5.51 0.61 10.40
N LYS A 204 -4.58 1.52 10.71
CA LYS A 204 -4.81 2.97 10.63
C LYS A 204 -4.83 3.45 9.18
N HIS A 205 -3.97 2.90 8.32
CA HIS A 205 -3.92 3.24 6.89
C HIS A 205 -5.24 2.92 6.20
N VAL A 206 -5.73 1.70 6.40
CA VAL A 206 -7.02 1.26 5.86
C VAL A 206 -8.17 2.06 6.45
N TYR A 207 -8.08 2.45 7.73
CA TYR A 207 -9.04 3.37 8.34
C TYR A 207 -9.06 4.74 7.65
N LYS A 208 -7.89 5.32 7.34
CA LYS A 208 -7.79 6.57 6.55
C LYS A 208 -8.42 6.38 5.16
N GLY A 209 -8.15 5.27 4.49
CA GLY A 209 -8.80 4.90 3.23
C GLY A 209 -10.33 4.83 3.34
N ASN A 210 -10.84 4.20 4.40
CA ASN A 210 -12.27 4.14 4.71
C ASN A 210 -12.87 5.53 4.97
N PHE A 211 -12.18 6.37 5.75
CA PHE A 211 -12.61 7.74 6.04
C PHE A 211 -12.70 8.58 4.76
N TRP A 212 -11.63 8.61 3.96
CA TRP A 212 -11.59 9.42 2.75
C TRP A 212 -12.49 8.88 1.63
N TRP A 213 -12.78 7.59 1.62
CA TRP A 213 -13.83 7.04 0.76
C TRP A 213 -15.21 7.59 1.15
N ASN A 214 -15.55 7.57 2.44
CA ASN A 214 -16.82 8.13 2.93
C ASN A 214 -16.93 9.64 2.72
N PHE A 215 -15.81 10.36 2.79
CA PHE A 215 -15.75 11.79 2.46
C PHE A 215 -16.02 12.05 0.97
N ALA A 216 -15.44 11.24 0.08
CA ALA A 216 -15.48 11.51 -1.36
C ALA A 216 -16.71 10.90 -2.07
N LYS A 217 -17.31 9.86 -1.50
CA LYS A 217 -18.46 9.16 -2.11
C LYS A 217 -19.70 10.04 -2.13
N LYS A 218 -20.58 9.81 -3.11
CA LYS A 218 -21.92 10.41 -3.12
C LYS A 218 -22.84 9.68 -2.14
N GLU A 219 -23.96 10.31 -1.80
CA GLU A 219 -24.91 9.79 -0.80
C GLU A 219 -25.38 8.35 -1.13
N ASN A 220 -25.69 8.09 -2.40
CA ASN A 220 -26.18 6.79 -2.88
C ASN A 220 -25.07 5.82 -3.34
N ASP A 221 -23.79 6.19 -3.22
CA ASP A 221 -22.70 5.30 -3.61
C ASP A 221 -22.57 4.16 -2.60
N ASN A 222 -22.63 2.93 -3.11
CA ASN A 222 -22.46 1.70 -2.36
C ASN A 222 -21.10 1.07 -2.67
N TYR A 223 -20.39 0.62 -1.64
CA TYR A 223 -19.07 0.02 -1.80
C TYR A 223 -19.07 -1.27 -2.63
N ILE A 224 -20.06 -2.13 -2.43
CA ILE A 224 -20.18 -3.40 -3.14
C ILE A 224 -20.37 -3.16 -4.64
N ASP A 225 -21.11 -2.12 -5.02
CA ASP A 225 -21.28 -1.78 -6.43
C ASP A 225 -19.99 -1.22 -7.04
N LEU A 226 -19.22 -0.44 -6.28
CA LEU A 226 -17.87 -0.05 -6.66
C LEU A 226 -16.96 -1.29 -6.84
N CYS A 227 -16.99 -2.25 -5.90
CA CYS A 227 -16.25 -3.52 -6.02
C CYS A 227 -16.64 -4.30 -7.29
N LYS A 228 -17.93 -4.34 -7.65
CA LYS A 228 -18.41 -5.00 -8.89
C LYS A 228 -17.93 -4.28 -10.16
N ALA A 229 -17.92 -2.95 -10.15
CA ALA A 229 -17.43 -2.15 -11.27
C ALA A 229 -15.95 -2.43 -11.58
N TYR A 230 -15.17 -2.74 -10.54
CA TYR A 230 -13.75 -3.09 -10.61
C TYR A 230 -13.49 -4.59 -10.43
N LYS A 231 -14.27 -5.45 -11.11
CA LYS A 231 -14.26 -6.92 -10.98
C LYS A 231 -12.90 -7.61 -11.22
N GLU A 232 -11.95 -6.92 -11.84
CA GLU A 232 -10.59 -7.40 -12.04
C GLU A 232 -9.75 -7.44 -10.74
N PHE A 233 -10.20 -6.74 -9.70
CA PHE A 233 -9.58 -6.75 -8.39
C PHE A 233 -10.40 -7.59 -7.40
N SER A 234 -9.73 -8.54 -6.76
CA SER A 234 -10.25 -9.21 -5.56
C SER A 234 -9.80 -8.41 -4.34
N LEU A 235 -10.74 -7.79 -3.64
CA LEU A 235 -10.51 -6.87 -2.50
C LEU A 235 -10.66 -7.56 -1.13
N LEU A 236 -10.88 -8.87 -1.12
CA LEU A 236 -10.99 -9.69 0.09
C LEU A 236 -10.10 -10.92 -0.04
N GLY A 237 -9.29 -11.20 0.98
CA GLY A 237 -8.56 -12.46 1.08
C GLY A 237 -9.51 -13.66 1.18
N LYS A 238 -9.06 -14.84 0.71
CA LYS A 238 -9.83 -16.10 0.86
C LYS A 238 -10.20 -16.37 2.32
N ILE A 239 -9.24 -16.13 3.20
CA ILE A 239 -9.44 -16.03 4.64
C ILE A 239 -9.07 -14.60 4.98
N TYR A 240 -10.02 -13.85 5.55
CA TYR A 240 -9.84 -12.43 5.83
C TYR A 240 -9.86 -12.17 7.34
N ASN A 241 -9.11 -11.16 7.75
CA ASN A 241 -8.99 -10.78 9.15
C ASN A 241 -10.17 -9.89 9.54
N LYS A 242 -11.31 -10.52 9.87
CA LYS A 242 -12.55 -9.80 10.24
C LYS A 242 -12.31 -8.77 11.34
N LYS A 243 -11.53 -9.12 12.38
CA LYS A 243 -11.24 -8.22 13.50
C LYS A 243 -10.49 -6.98 13.05
N ALA A 244 -9.40 -7.14 12.31
CA ALA A 244 -8.60 -6.01 11.82
C ALA A 244 -9.39 -5.12 10.85
N ARG A 245 -10.19 -5.72 9.94
CA ARG A 245 -11.05 -4.94 9.04
C ARG A 245 -12.11 -4.14 9.80
N ILE A 246 -12.73 -4.69 10.85
CA ILE A 246 -13.66 -3.92 11.68
C ILE A 246 -12.95 -2.76 12.39
N GLN A 247 -11.75 -3.00 12.93
CA GLN A 247 -10.93 -1.93 13.53
C GLN A 247 -10.57 -0.85 12.51
N ALA A 248 -10.38 -1.23 11.24
CA ALA A 248 -10.14 -0.31 10.13
C ALA A 248 -11.43 0.36 9.59
N GLY A 249 -12.57 0.22 10.26
CA GLY A 249 -13.81 0.95 9.96
C GLY A 249 -14.78 0.27 9.00
N PHE A 250 -14.60 -1.02 8.71
CA PHE A 250 -15.61 -1.83 8.03
C PHE A 250 -16.73 -2.23 8.99
N ASN A 251 -17.97 -2.31 8.49
CA ASN A 251 -19.08 -2.87 9.26
C ASN A 251 -19.33 -4.35 8.92
N GLU A 252 -20.00 -5.08 9.82
CA GLU A 252 -20.19 -6.52 9.67
C GLU A 252 -21.06 -6.90 8.46
N SER A 253 -22.11 -6.13 8.17
CA SER A 253 -22.98 -6.36 7.01
C SER A 253 -22.23 -6.24 5.69
N GLU A 254 -21.42 -5.18 5.55
CA GLU A 254 -20.60 -4.95 4.36
C GLU A 254 -19.54 -6.05 4.19
N LEU A 255 -18.89 -6.50 5.27
CA LEU A 255 -17.95 -7.63 5.20
C LEU A 255 -18.65 -8.93 4.77
N LYS A 256 -19.88 -9.17 5.22
CA LYS A 256 -20.69 -10.32 4.77
C LYS A 256 -21.01 -10.22 3.28
N GLU A 257 -21.34 -9.02 2.79
CA GLU A 257 -21.59 -8.78 1.37
C GLU A 257 -20.34 -8.92 0.50
N LEU A 258 -19.19 -8.41 0.94
CA LEU A 258 -17.89 -8.63 0.28
C LEU A 258 -17.54 -10.11 0.22
N ASN A 259 -17.74 -10.85 1.33
CA ASN A 259 -17.51 -12.29 1.37
C ASN A 259 -18.44 -13.02 0.39
N ASN A 260 -19.71 -12.63 0.32
CA ASN A 260 -20.63 -13.18 -0.68
C ASN A 260 -20.18 -12.85 -2.10
N LEU A 261 -19.69 -11.65 -2.37
CA LEU A 261 -19.24 -11.25 -3.70
C LEU A 261 -18.04 -12.07 -4.18
N TYR A 262 -17.03 -12.25 -3.33
CA TYR A 262 -15.77 -12.89 -3.72
C TYR A 262 -15.72 -14.40 -3.53
N ASN A 263 -16.55 -14.97 -2.64
CA ASN A 263 -16.54 -16.40 -2.32
C ASN A 263 -17.78 -17.17 -2.80
N LYS A 264 -18.79 -16.54 -3.43
CA LYS A 264 -19.94 -17.28 -4.03
C LYS A 264 -19.64 -17.97 -5.36
N ASN A 265 -18.49 -17.74 -5.99
CA ASN A 265 -18.12 -18.42 -7.25
C ASN A 265 -17.27 -19.69 -7.04
N GLY A 266 -17.41 -20.33 -5.88
CA GLY A 266 -16.66 -21.53 -5.46
C GLY A 266 -17.53 -22.76 -5.23
N GLY A 267 -18.58 -22.96 -6.03
CA GLY A 267 -19.37 -24.19 -6.12
C GLY A 267 -19.20 -24.83 -7.49
#